data_AF-A0A5B9QJB7-F1
#
_entry.id   AF-A0A5B9QJB7-F1
#
_cell.length_a   1.000
_cell.length_b   1.000
_cell.length_c   1.000
_cell.angle_alpha   90.00
_cell.angle_beta   90.00
_cell.angle_gamma   90.00
#
_symmetry.space_group_name_H-M   'P 1'
#
loop_
_entity.id
_entity.type
_entity.pdbx_description
1 polymer ?
#
loop_
_entity_poly.entity_id
_entity_poly.type
_entity_poly.pdbx_seq_one_letter_code
_entity_poly.pdbx_strand_id
1 'polypeptide(L)'
;MNATSNARISSDFSKHLGCLTLIFLLSLSSLSYVNAITINGTQVLGGTIAGQPVTPPSPFVQGGGTLASLFNTAADLWEQGILDIDTINLRYGWADLDGGIPGSGPLAIAQGLDIAFNSSFNSGGFYALYMDPVPTDEIEYNHLWKEEADLGVGTVNVARVHYQPNIPDASTFDILSVANHEIGHALGIQNLGPSPYVINPPLPFAGSQVPLVGSNHFNITLPPSIPPGSLPNEPRSLMAPTIRTGVRYLPSDIDFLAAASVNGWTQTNLNPRGGPTTGTPYAKWSQLPMNMKGENIPSEFDWREIMKQPADRDPMGVPAITAADDFQSDGRPIEAIRWWGSYFGDLPYPEPEHIPPRELGFAISFFSDIPVDPSIPGSFSKPGQLLGTYKLPIEKVELTGTDMLGWDGHNIVKYEAKLEDAFLDHAIAGLSEPEAFYEVAGDIYWMSIAAWDGHRLLPDGTSVDSGEPVRKVTIDPLTGVVIDIDHLWGWHTSPDSWNDVGVTGTLDMYNPPTDWDYDNWRPFPPLHGDDNFAFELLTSIPEPSSLLLCMGLAICIALRRTSSQGPC
;
A
#
# COMPACT_ATOMS: atom_id res chain seq x y z
N MET A 1 -76.47 8.44 25.63
CA MET A 1 -75.81 7.83 24.47
C MET A 1 -74.57 8.65 24.15
N ASN A 2 -73.44 7.95 24.20
CA ASN A 2 -72.06 8.26 23.80
C ASN A 2 -71.56 9.70 23.82
N ALA A 3 -70.57 9.88 24.70
CA ALA A 3 -69.75 11.06 24.83
C ALA A 3 -68.26 10.70 24.68
N THR A 4 -67.51 11.73 24.31
CA THR A 4 -66.08 12.00 24.53
C THR A 4 -65.04 11.37 23.60
N SER A 5 -64.52 12.24 22.74
CA SER A 5 -63.22 12.20 22.09
C SER A 5 -62.23 13.15 22.79
N ASN A 6 -60.94 12.84 22.60
CA ASN A 6 -59.73 13.66 22.77
C ASN A 6 -59.07 13.69 24.15
N ALA A 7 -57.92 13.01 24.26
CA ALA A 7 -56.61 13.66 24.42
C ALA A 7 -55.46 12.62 24.58
N ARG A 8 -54.25 13.05 24.17
CA ARG A 8 -52.89 12.53 24.49
C ARG A 8 -52.22 11.59 23.49
N ILE A 9 -51.61 12.19 22.47
CA ILE A 9 -50.36 11.72 21.85
C ILE A 9 -49.51 12.96 21.56
N SER A 10 -48.67 13.44 22.50
CA SER A 10 -47.59 14.40 22.20
C SER A 10 -46.58 14.57 23.34
N SER A 11 -45.88 13.52 23.77
CA SER A 11 -44.74 13.71 24.69
C SER A 11 -43.49 12.88 24.43
N ASP A 12 -43.51 11.89 23.53
CA ASP A 12 -42.35 10.99 23.35
C ASP A 12 -41.49 11.27 22.11
N PHE A 13 -41.94 12.10 21.16
CA PHE A 13 -41.17 12.37 19.94
C PHE A 13 -39.96 13.31 20.17
N SER A 14 -39.98 14.13 21.22
CA SER A 14 -38.90 15.10 21.51
C SER A 14 -37.67 14.47 22.19
N LYS A 15 -37.78 13.27 22.75
CA LYS A 15 -36.66 12.62 23.48
C LYS A 15 -35.77 11.76 22.58
N HIS A 16 -36.27 11.33 21.42
CA HIS A 16 -35.49 10.52 20.47
C HIS A 16 -34.78 11.38 19.41
N LEU A 17 -35.29 12.57 19.11
CA LEU A 17 -34.61 13.48 18.18
C LEU A 17 -33.30 14.04 18.76
N GLY A 18 -33.23 14.29 20.07
CA GLY A 18 -32.00 14.76 20.74
C GLY A 18 -30.89 13.72 20.84
N CYS A 19 -31.20 12.42 20.89
CA CYS A 19 -30.19 11.35 20.85
C CYS A 19 -29.66 11.11 19.44
N LEU A 20 -30.50 11.22 18.40
CA LEU A 20 -30.04 11.07 17.01
C LEU A 20 -29.17 12.24 16.56
N THR A 21 -29.46 13.48 16.95
CA THR A 21 -28.59 14.63 16.60
C THR A 21 -27.24 14.60 17.32
N LEU A 22 -27.17 14.02 18.54
CA LEU A 22 -25.90 13.86 19.26
C LEU A 22 -25.04 12.72 18.67
N ILE A 23 -25.65 11.64 18.20
CA ILE A 23 -24.95 10.55 17.49
C ILE A 23 -24.46 11.03 16.11
N PHE A 24 -25.25 11.86 15.41
CA PHE A 24 -24.86 12.43 14.11
C PHE A 24 -23.78 13.52 14.23
N LEU A 25 -23.77 14.32 15.31
CA LEU A 25 -22.72 15.31 15.58
C LEU A 25 -21.42 14.70 16.14
N LEU A 26 -21.48 13.49 16.74
CA LEU A 26 -20.29 12.72 17.14
C LEU A 26 -19.72 11.86 16.00
N SER A 27 -20.48 11.60 14.93
CA SER A 27 -19.97 10.95 13.71
C SER A 27 -19.43 11.95 12.67
N LEU A 28 -19.54 13.26 12.92
CA LEU A 28 -19.04 14.35 12.06
C LEU A 28 -17.78 15.02 12.60
N SER A 29 -17.23 14.57 13.73
CA SER A 29 -15.86 14.91 14.10
C SER A 29 -14.91 14.11 13.21
N SER A 30 -14.59 14.71 12.06
CA SER A 30 -13.34 14.56 11.33
C SER A 30 -12.64 13.23 11.55
N LEU A 31 -12.82 12.30 10.60
CA LEU A 31 -11.75 11.42 10.16
C LEU A 31 -10.62 12.33 9.66
N SER A 32 -9.92 12.99 10.59
CA SER A 32 -8.60 13.50 10.30
C SER A 32 -7.83 12.25 9.98
N TYR A 33 -7.47 12.06 8.71
CA TYR A 33 -6.40 11.15 8.35
C TYR A 33 -5.26 11.54 9.27
N VAL A 34 -4.99 10.66 10.23
CA VAL A 34 -3.87 10.83 11.12
C VAL A 34 -2.67 10.63 10.21
N ASN A 35 -2.15 11.74 9.67
CA ASN A 35 -0.98 11.70 8.81
C ASN A 35 0.12 11.05 9.65
N ALA A 36 0.62 9.91 9.19
CA ALA A 36 1.74 9.26 9.83
C ALA A 36 2.99 10.14 9.73
N ILE A 37 4.06 9.75 10.43
CA ILE A 37 5.37 10.32 10.13
C ILE A 37 5.69 10.07 8.66
N THR A 38 6.39 11.01 8.03
CA THR A 38 6.92 10.89 6.67
C THR A 38 8.45 10.86 6.73
N ILE A 39 9.07 9.85 6.17
CA ILE A 39 10.51 9.62 6.11
C ILE A 39 10.95 9.74 4.66
N ASN A 40 11.39 10.94 4.30
CA ASN A 40 11.90 11.23 2.97
C ASN A 40 13.36 10.76 2.84
N GLY A 41 13.60 9.74 2.02
CA GLY A 41 14.94 9.26 1.70
C GLY A 41 15.54 9.91 0.47
N THR A 42 16.77 10.45 0.58
CA THR A 42 17.58 10.88 -0.57
C THR A 42 18.82 10.00 -0.72
N GLN A 43 18.88 9.21 -1.79
CA GLN A 43 20.09 8.43 -2.09
C GLN A 43 21.23 9.35 -2.54
N VAL A 44 22.39 9.23 -1.89
CA VAL A 44 23.61 9.98 -2.21
C VAL A 44 24.50 9.11 -3.09
N LEU A 45 24.66 9.52 -4.35
CA LEU A 45 25.46 8.80 -5.36
C LEU A 45 26.90 9.33 -5.53
N GLY A 46 27.27 10.40 -4.81
CA GLY A 46 28.61 10.97 -4.83
C GLY A 46 28.85 11.95 -3.68
N GLY A 47 30.11 12.35 -3.47
CA GLY A 47 30.49 13.21 -2.35
C GLY A 47 30.72 12.41 -1.07
N THR A 48 30.09 12.83 0.04
CA THR A 48 30.20 12.16 1.34
C THR A 48 28.83 11.84 1.96
N ILE A 49 28.77 10.71 2.67
CA ILE A 49 27.64 10.27 3.49
C ILE A 49 28.16 9.82 4.86
N ALA A 50 27.58 10.30 5.95
CA ALA A 50 28.03 10.05 7.32
C ALA A 50 29.53 10.34 7.53
N GLY A 51 30.02 11.41 6.88
CA GLY A 51 31.43 11.81 6.90
C GLY A 51 32.39 10.94 6.06
N GLN A 52 31.91 9.87 5.44
CA GLN A 52 32.71 8.97 4.61
C GLN A 52 32.52 9.25 3.11
N PRO A 53 33.54 9.07 2.26
CA PRO A 53 33.38 9.15 0.82
C PRO A 53 32.37 8.12 0.32
N VAL A 54 31.46 8.56 -0.57
CA VAL A 54 30.52 7.65 -1.23
C VAL A 54 31.29 6.73 -2.18
N THR A 55 30.96 5.45 -2.14
CA THR A 55 31.59 4.38 -2.91
C THR A 55 30.53 3.59 -3.68
N PRO A 56 30.93 2.79 -4.69
CA PRO A 56 30.02 1.80 -5.29
C PRO A 56 29.57 0.75 -4.25
N PRO A 57 28.47 0.03 -4.51
CA PRO A 57 28.06 -1.10 -3.68
C PRO A 57 29.16 -2.15 -3.52
N SER A 58 29.10 -2.92 -2.43
CA SER A 58 30.00 -4.07 -2.23
C SER A 58 29.87 -5.06 -3.39
N PRO A 59 30.97 -5.65 -3.90
CA PRO A 59 30.92 -6.70 -4.90
C PRO A 59 30.27 -8.01 -4.39
N PHE A 60 29.94 -8.08 -3.09
CA PHE A 60 29.26 -9.20 -2.45
C PHE A 60 27.77 -8.93 -2.17
N VAL A 61 27.18 -7.96 -2.86
CA VAL A 61 25.73 -7.79 -2.92
C VAL A 61 25.12 -8.85 -3.83
N GLN A 62 24.02 -9.47 -3.40
CA GLN A 62 23.25 -10.48 -4.13
C GLN A 62 21.73 -10.22 -4.01
N GLY A 63 20.87 -10.99 -4.68
CA GLY A 63 19.40 -10.82 -4.66
C GLY A 63 18.79 -9.93 -5.75
N GLY A 64 19.54 -8.94 -6.26
CA GLY A 64 19.11 -8.14 -7.43
C GLY A 64 18.22 -6.94 -7.13
N GLY A 65 17.86 -6.68 -5.87
CA GLY A 65 17.17 -5.46 -5.45
C GLY A 65 18.02 -4.19 -5.51
N THR A 66 17.41 -3.05 -5.21
CA THR A 66 18.09 -1.74 -5.17
C THR A 66 18.14 -1.18 -3.74
N LEU A 67 19.11 -0.32 -3.46
CA LEU A 67 19.22 0.28 -2.12
C LEU A 67 18.02 1.19 -1.85
N ALA A 68 17.50 1.83 -2.90
CA ALA A 68 16.33 2.70 -2.81
C ALA A 68 15.06 1.92 -2.45
N SER A 69 14.77 0.80 -3.12
CA SER A 69 13.58 0.00 -2.80
C SER A 69 13.61 -0.55 -1.37
N LEU A 70 14.78 -1.02 -0.92
CA LEU A 70 14.97 -1.51 0.45
C LEU A 70 14.83 -0.39 1.49
N PHE A 71 15.41 0.78 1.22
CA PHE A 71 15.31 1.92 2.11
C PHE A 71 13.86 2.41 2.23
N ASN A 72 13.16 2.57 1.10
CA ASN A 72 11.76 3.01 1.08
C ASN A 72 10.88 2.00 1.81
N THR A 73 11.07 0.70 1.57
CA THR A 73 10.32 -0.32 2.31
C THR A 73 10.59 -0.26 3.82
N ALA A 74 11.84 -0.03 4.23
CA ALA A 74 12.15 0.15 5.64
C ALA A 74 11.48 1.41 6.22
N ALA A 75 11.50 2.52 5.47
CA ALA A 75 10.83 3.77 5.83
C ALA A 75 9.32 3.53 6.02
N ASP A 76 8.65 2.90 5.05
CA ASP A 76 7.22 2.58 5.11
C ASP A 76 6.85 1.79 6.37
N LEU A 77 7.70 0.85 6.82
CA LEU A 77 7.46 0.09 8.05
C LEU A 77 7.49 0.96 9.31
N TRP A 78 8.35 1.97 9.33
CA TRP A 78 8.43 2.94 10.41
C TRP A 78 7.26 3.94 10.37
N GLU A 79 6.91 4.43 9.18
CA GLU A 79 5.76 5.30 8.96
C GLU A 79 4.45 4.63 9.37
N GLN A 80 4.26 3.36 9.01
CA GLN A 80 3.09 2.59 9.42
C GLN A 80 3.00 2.41 10.94
N GLY A 81 4.13 2.46 11.66
CA GLY A 81 4.20 2.23 13.10
C GLY A 81 4.08 3.50 13.96
N ILE A 82 4.36 4.68 13.41
CA ILE A 82 4.34 5.97 14.10
C ILE A 82 3.33 6.89 13.40
N LEU A 83 2.24 7.17 14.09
CA LEU A 83 1.10 7.88 13.51
C LEU A 83 1.10 9.37 13.83
N ASP A 84 2.07 9.89 14.58
CA ASP A 84 2.18 11.34 14.77
C ASP A 84 2.70 12.02 13.50
N ILE A 85 2.13 13.18 13.18
CA ILE A 85 2.55 13.99 12.04
C ILE A 85 3.94 14.55 12.31
N ASP A 86 4.93 14.06 11.56
CA ASP A 86 6.29 14.60 11.54
C ASP A 86 6.93 14.32 10.18
N THR A 87 8.02 15.01 9.85
CA THR A 87 8.76 14.77 8.61
C THR A 87 10.24 14.68 8.90
N ILE A 88 10.83 13.54 8.55
CA ILE A 88 12.25 13.28 8.70
C ILE A 88 12.88 13.14 7.32
N ASN A 89 13.91 13.93 7.05
CA ASN A 89 14.65 13.88 5.81
C ASN A 89 15.96 13.14 6.05
N LEU A 90 16.06 11.92 5.52
CA LEU A 90 17.23 11.08 5.64
C LEU A 90 18.02 11.08 4.34
N ARG A 91 19.34 11.04 4.46
CA ARG A 91 20.25 10.77 3.34
C ARG A 91 20.79 9.37 3.52
N TYR A 92 20.86 8.61 2.44
CA TYR A 92 21.42 7.26 2.50
C TYR A 92 22.33 6.96 1.33
N GLY A 93 23.31 6.07 1.50
CA GLY A 93 24.20 5.71 0.42
C GLY A 93 25.24 4.68 0.82
N TRP A 94 26.00 4.21 -0.16
CA TRP A 94 27.13 3.31 0.07
C TRP A 94 28.37 4.13 0.46
N ALA A 95 29.10 3.65 1.47
CA ALA A 95 30.40 4.20 1.83
C ALA A 95 31.34 3.12 2.36
N ASP A 96 32.63 3.37 2.24
CA ASP A 96 33.65 2.59 2.95
C ASP A 96 33.70 3.03 4.42
N LEU A 97 33.30 2.14 5.33
CA LEU A 97 33.26 2.44 6.76
C LEU A 97 34.53 1.98 7.50
N ASP A 98 35.63 1.75 6.77
CA ASP A 98 37.02 1.46 7.19
C ASP A 98 37.26 1.65 8.71
N GLY A 99 37.10 0.57 9.50
CA GLY A 99 37.04 0.73 10.96
C GLY A 99 37.15 -0.49 11.87
N GLY A 100 37.29 -1.73 11.38
CA GLY A 100 37.47 -2.86 12.29
C GLY A 100 37.72 -4.18 11.59
N ILE A 101 38.59 -4.99 12.20
CA ILE A 101 38.93 -6.41 11.95
C ILE A 101 38.00 -7.08 10.91
N PRO A 102 38.51 -7.81 9.90
CA PRO A 102 37.68 -8.60 8.99
C PRO A 102 36.63 -9.40 9.78
N GLY A 103 35.36 -8.99 9.70
CA GLY A 103 34.24 -9.58 10.47
C GLY A 103 33.78 -8.83 11.73
N SER A 104 34.20 -7.59 12.02
CA SER A 104 33.72 -6.83 13.19
C SER A 104 33.43 -5.33 12.96
N GLY A 105 33.45 -4.87 11.70
CA GLY A 105 33.02 -3.51 11.36
C GLY A 105 31.48 -3.40 11.31
N PRO A 106 30.92 -2.20 11.52
CA PRO A 106 29.48 -2.00 11.38
C PRO A 106 29.02 -2.27 9.93
N LEU A 107 27.84 -2.87 9.78
CA LEU A 107 27.21 -3.08 8.47
C LEU A 107 26.66 -1.79 7.89
N ALA A 108 26.28 -0.85 8.76
CA ALA A 108 25.95 0.51 8.43
C ALA A 108 26.17 1.41 9.67
N ILE A 109 26.21 2.73 9.47
CA ILE A 109 26.24 3.70 10.56
C ILE A 109 25.25 4.82 10.23
N ALA A 110 24.31 5.08 11.14
CA ALA A 110 23.59 6.34 11.23
C ALA A 110 24.42 7.40 11.99
N GLN A 111 24.71 8.54 11.35
CA GLN A 111 25.27 9.73 12.00
C GLN A 111 24.31 10.91 11.83
N GLY A 112 23.45 11.12 12.83
CA GLY A 112 22.35 12.07 12.69
C GLY A 112 21.35 11.57 11.66
N LEU A 113 21.24 12.29 10.53
CA LEU A 113 20.28 12.00 9.44
C LEU A 113 20.92 11.33 8.22
N ASP A 114 22.22 11.03 8.29
CA ASP A 114 22.94 10.31 7.23
C ASP A 114 23.07 8.82 7.62
N ILE A 115 22.65 7.91 6.74
CA ILE A 115 22.79 6.46 6.88
C ILE A 115 23.77 5.96 5.81
N ALA A 116 24.91 5.46 6.24
CA ALA A 116 25.91 4.91 5.33
C ALA A 116 25.93 3.38 5.41
N PHE A 117 25.69 2.70 4.30
CA PHE A 117 25.79 1.25 4.16
C PHE A 117 27.21 0.85 3.75
N ASN A 118 27.76 -0.16 4.42
CA ASN A 118 29.16 -0.51 4.27
C ASN A 118 29.44 -1.22 2.92
N SER A 119 30.16 -0.55 2.03
CA SER A 119 30.59 -1.12 0.74
C SER A 119 31.87 -1.95 0.82
N SER A 120 32.69 -1.76 1.86
CA SER A 120 33.99 -2.41 2.00
C SER A 120 33.94 -3.71 2.79
N PHE A 121 32.73 -4.22 3.05
CA PHE A 121 32.50 -5.49 3.73
C PHE A 121 33.06 -6.66 2.88
N ASN A 122 34.36 -6.92 3.04
CA ASN A 122 35.13 -7.90 2.29
C ASN A 122 35.86 -8.84 3.25
N SER A 123 35.12 -9.79 3.81
CA SER A 123 35.63 -10.79 4.76
C SER A 123 35.73 -12.19 4.15
N GLY A 124 36.04 -12.29 2.85
CA GLY A 124 36.42 -13.56 2.22
C GLY A 124 35.25 -14.52 1.95
N GLY A 125 34.11 -14.02 1.47
CA GLY A 125 32.99 -14.83 0.95
C GLY A 125 32.00 -15.36 1.99
N PHE A 126 32.25 -15.22 3.29
CA PHE A 126 31.34 -15.69 4.35
C PHE A 126 30.20 -14.71 4.69
N TYR A 127 30.19 -13.52 4.11
CA TYR A 127 29.29 -12.44 4.54
C TYR A 127 28.81 -11.60 3.35
N ALA A 128 27.97 -12.18 2.51
CA ALA A 128 27.30 -11.43 1.45
C ALA A 128 26.17 -10.55 2.04
N LEU A 129 25.74 -9.58 1.25
CA LEU A 129 24.62 -8.69 1.55
C LEU A 129 23.47 -9.05 0.61
N TYR A 130 22.33 -9.46 1.16
CA TYR A 130 21.14 -9.76 0.40
C TYR A 130 20.33 -8.48 0.19
N MET A 131 20.14 -8.13 -1.07
CA MET A 131 19.28 -7.06 -1.52
C MET A 131 18.07 -7.69 -2.19
N ASP A 132 16.99 -7.79 -1.41
CA ASP A 132 15.73 -8.35 -1.84
C ASP A 132 15.14 -7.56 -3.02
N PRO A 133 14.81 -8.22 -4.14
CA PRO A 133 14.17 -7.58 -5.27
C PRO A 133 12.71 -7.16 -4.98
N VAL A 134 12.03 -7.82 -4.04
CA VAL A 134 10.63 -7.54 -3.66
C VAL A 134 10.51 -7.41 -2.13
N PRO A 135 11.13 -6.38 -1.51
CA PRO A 135 11.25 -6.24 -0.06
C PRO A 135 9.93 -6.14 0.72
N THR A 136 8.79 -6.06 0.03
CA THR A 136 7.46 -5.90 0.61
C THR A 136 6.76 -7.22 0.91
N ASP A 137 7.09 -8.34 0.26
CA ASP A 137 6.28 -9.58 0.29
C ASP A 137 6.80 -10.70 1.21
N GLU A 138 8.07 -10.62 1.63
CA GLU A 138 8.73 -11.58 2.53
C GLU A 138 8.77 -13.03 2.04
N ILE A 139 8.55 -13.24 0.74
CA ILE A 139 8.37 -14.57 0.14
C ILE A 139 9.62 -15.45 0.25
N GLU A 140 10.79 -14.85 0.44
CA GLU A 140 12.06 -15.52 0.54
C GLU A 140 12.30 -16.22 1.90
N TYR A 141 11.42 -16.00 2.90
CA TYR A 141 11.49 -16.63 4.22
C TYR A 141 10.24 -17.48 4.53
N ASN A 142 10.45 -18.71 5.00
CA ASN A 142 9.33 -19.64 5.24
C ASN A 142 8.50 -19.30 6.49
N HIS A 143 9.06 -18.55 7.44
CA HIS A 143 8.46 -18.38 8.75
C HIS A 143 8.67 -16.98 9.32
N LEU A 144 7.60 -16.40 9.87
CA LEU A 144 7.65 -15.28 10.79
C LEU A 144 7.62 -15.80 12.23
N TRP A 145 8.55 -15.32 13.04
CA TRP A 145 8.57 -15.54 14.48
C TRP A 145 8.45 -14.20 15.21
N LYS A 146 7.56 -14.16 16.19
CA LYS A 146 7.36 -13.03 17.09
C LYS A 146 7.78 -13.44 18.49
N GLU A 147 8.44 -12.52 19.19
CA GLU A 147 8.83 -12.72 20.58
C GLU A 147 8.25 -11.64 21.47
N GLU A 148 7.90 -12.01 22.69
CA GLU A 148 7.27 -11.15 23.67
C GLU A 148 8.05 -11.18 24.99
N ALA A 149 8.13 -10.03 25.68
CA ALA A 149 8.74 -9.91 26.99
C ALA A 149 7.85 -9.08 27.92
N ASP A 150 7.83 -9.41 29.21
CA ASP A 150 7.31 -8.49 30.24
C ASP A 150 8.42 -7.54 30.70
N LEU A 151 8.28 -6.27 30.34
CA LEU A 151 9.24 -5.21 30.66
C LEU A 151 8.81 -4.38 31.89
N GLY A 152 7.91 -4.92 32.72
CA GLY A 152 7.50 -4.36 34.02
C GLY A 152 6.08 -3.79 34.05
N VAL A 153 5.46 -3.55 32.90
CA VAL A 153 4.08 -3.01 32.78
C VAL A 153 3.18 -3.94 31.94
N GLY A 154 3.64 -5.18 31.68
CA GLY A 154 2.94 -6.15 30.86
C GLY A 154 3.79 -6.65 29.70
N THR A 155 3.22 -7.61 28.97
CA THR A 155 3.87 -8.28 27.85
C THR A 155 3.78 -7.44 26.58
N VAL A 156 4.93 -7.16 25.97
CA VAL A 156 5.08 -6.39 24.72
C VAL A 156 5.88 -7.22 23.71
N ASN A 157 5.57 -7.10 22.41
CA ASN A 157 6.37 -7.74 21.37
C ASN A 157 7.73 -7.02 21.23
N VAL A 158 8.81 -7.78 21.39
CA VAL A 158 10.19 -7.28 21.43
C VAL A 158 11.02 -7.73 20.23
N ALA A 159 10.48 -8.60 19.39
CA ALA A 159 11.14 -9.05 18.18
C ALA A 159 10.13 -9.51 17.12
N ARG A 160 10.42 -9.24 15.86
CA ARG A 160 9.77 -9.81 14.68
C ARG A 160 10.84 -10.25 13.70
N VAL A 161 10.93 -11.54 13.47
CA VAL A 161 12.03 -12.14 12.72
C VAL A 161 11.50 -13.13 11.70
N HIS A 162 11.70 -12.82 10.43
CA HIS A 162 11.57 -13.78 9.35
C HIS A 162 12.84 -14.66 9.30
N TYR A 163 12.68 -15.97 9.14
CA TYR A 163 13.79 -16.92 9.19
C TYR A 163 13.54 -18.15 8.32
N GLN A 164 14.57 -18.99 8.18
CA GLN A 164 14.60 -20.13 7.25
C GLN A 164 14.39 -19.68 5.80
N PRO A 165 15.41 -19.05 5.21
CA PRO A 165 15.34 -18.61 3.83
C PRO A 165 15.09 -19.80 2.90
N ASN A 166 14.21 -19.62 1.91
CA ASN A 166 13.90 -20.63 0.89
C ASN A 166 14.69 -20.43 -0.42
N ILE A 167 15.44 -19.33 -0.53
CA ILE A 167 16.42 -19.09 -1.59
C ILE A 167 17.84 -18.95 -1.03
N PRO A 168 18.89 -19.35 -1.78
CA PRO A 168 20.28 -19.26 -1.31
C PRO A 168 20.72 -17.84 -0.93
N ASP A 169 20.30 -16.84 -1.70
CA ASP A 169 20.75 -15.46 -1.53
C ASP A 169 20.28 -14.85 -0.21
N ALA A 170 19.08 -15.21 0.25
CA ALA A 170 18.52 -14.77 1.53
C ALA A 170 19.20 -15.41 2.76
N SER A 171 20.18 -16.30 2.57
CA SER A 171 20.96 -16.90 3.66
C SER A 171 22.03 -16.01 4.27
N THR A 172 22.21 -14.80 3.74
CA THR A 172 23.26 -13.85 4.15
C THR A 172 22.69 -12.69 4.97
N PHE A 173 23.39 -11.57 5.12
CA PHE A 173 22.83 -10.43 5.85
C PHE A 173 21.77 -9.72 5.01
N ASP A 174 20.57 -9.60 5.54
CA ASP A 174 19.45 -8.94 4.90
C ASP A 174 19.58 -7.40 5.02
N ILE A 175 19.70 -6.70 3.89
CA ILE A 175 19.88 -5.24 3.88
C ILE A 175 18.63 -4.50 4.34
N LEU A 176 17.42 -5.06 4.15
CA LEU A 176 16.20 -4.47 4.70
C LEU A 176 16.26 -4.39 6.23
N SER A 177 16.77 -5.44 6.88
CA SER A 177 17.01 -5.46 8.33
C SER A 177 18.00 -4.40 8.79
N VAL A 178 19.10 -4.23 8.04
CA VAL A 178 20.09 -3.18 8.31
C VAL A 178 19.45 -1.80 8.15
N ALA A 179 18.69 -1.57 7.07
CA ALA A 179 18.00 -0.31 6.84
C ALA A 179 17.00 0.01 7.97
N ASN A 180 16.18 -0.97 8.37
CA ASN A 180 15.24 -0.86 9.50
C ASN A 180 15.97 -0.45 10.79
N HIS A 181 17.12 -1.09 11.08
CA HIS A 181 17.94 -0.81 12.25
C HIS A 181 18.48 0.62 12.26
N GLU A 182 19.10 1.05 11.15
CA GLU A 182 19.71 2.38 11.05
C GLU A 182 18.66 3.51 11.03
N ILE A 183 17.49 3.28 10.41
CA ILE A 183 16.37 4.22 10.53
C ILE A 183 15.98 4.34 12.00
N GLY A 184 15.90 3.26 12.77
CA GLY A 184 15.66 3.32 14.22
C GLY A 184 16.63 4.23 14.97
N HIS A 185 17.93 4.18 14.64
CA HIS A 185 18.92 5.13 15.19
C HIS A 185 18.65 6.58 14.76
N ALA A 186 18.32 6.81 13.49
CA ALA A 186 17.98 8.13 12.96
C ALA A 186 16.70 8.70 13.62
N LEU A 187 15.76 7.84 14.00
CA LEU A 187 14.59 8.16 14.82
C LEU A 187 14.93 8.36 16.32
N GLY A 188 16.20 8.49 16.70
CA GLY A 188 16.62 8.90 18.04
C GLY A 188 16.96 7.77 19.01
N ILE A 189 16.82 6.50 18.63
CA ILE A 189 17.17 5.35 19.49
C ILE A 189 18.67 5.31 19.82
N GLN A 190 19.51 6.04 19.06
CA GLN A 190 20.94 6.16 19.33
C GLN A 190 21.30 6.91 20.64
N ASN A 191 20.35 7.61 21.27
CA ASN A 191 20.58 8.48 22.43
C ASN A 191 19.56 8.30 23.56
N LEU A 192 19.19 7.07 23.89
CA LEU A 192 18.17 6.79 24.91
C LEU A 192 18.60 7.13 26.34
N GLY A 193 19.89 7.39 26.58
CA GLY A 193 20.41 7.75 27.89
C GLY A 193 20.74 6.53 28.76
N PRO A 194 20.51 6.57 30.09
CA PRO A 194 20.91 5.49 30.99
C PRO A 194 20.03 4.25 30.82
N SER A 195 20.64 3.08 31.05
CA SER A 195 19.93 1.80 31.09
C SER A 195 19.28 1.57 32.47
N PRO A 196 18.02 1.10 32.56
CA PRO A 196 17.11 0.88 31.44
C PRO A 196 16.48 2.19 30.93
N TYR A 197 16.16 2.24 29.63
CA TYR A 197 15.31 3.29 29.08
C TYR A 197 13.86 3.05 29.49
N VAL A 198 13.12 4.11 29.83
CA VAL A 198 11.72 3.99 30.27
C VAL A 198 10.81 4.56 29.18
N ILE A 199 9.84 3.77 28.73
CA ILE A 199 8.80 4.26 27.79
C ILE A 199 7.96 5.33 28.50
N ASN A 200 7.89 6.53 27.92
CA ASN A 200 7.20 7.66 28.51
C ASN A 200 5.70 7.64 28.20
N PRO A 201 4.83 8.11 29.11
CA PRO A 201 3.42 8.38 28.78
C PRO A 201 3.31 9.49 27.70
N PRO A 202 2.25 9.50 26.87
CA PRO A 202 1.01 8.72 26.99
C PRO A 202 1.00 7.38 26.22
N LEU A 203 2.14 6.91 25.74
CA LEU A 203 2.22 5.72 24.91
C LEU A 203 1.68 4.45 25.62
N PRO A 204 1.20 3.45 24.87
CA PRO A 204 0.96 2.12 25.41
C PRO A 204 2.21 1.59 26.13
N PHE A 205 2.01 0.81 27.20
CA PHE A 205 3.11 0.25 27.99
C PHE A 205 4.06 1.30 28.62
N ALA A 206 3.63 2.56 28.76
CA ALA A 206 4.38 3.57 29.51
C ALA A 206 4.79 3.07 30.90
N GLY A 207 6.07 3.27 31.24
CA GLY A 207 6.72 2.71 32.42
C GLY A 207 7.52 1.42 32.17
N SER A 208 7.40 0.81 30.98
CA SER A 208 8.22 -0.34 30.59
C SER A 208 9.71 0.02 30.58
N GLN A 209 10.53 -0.86 31.13
CA GLN A 209 11.97 -0.68 31.30
C GLN A 209 12.72 -1.49 30.23
N VAL A 210 13.16 -0.80 29.18
CA VAL A 210 13.93 -1.39 28.07
C VAL A 210 15.40 -1.48 28.49
N PRO A 211 15.94 -2.69 28.72
CA PRO A 211 17.35 -2.84 29.04
C PRO A 211 18.19 -2.45 27.81
N LEU A 212 19.28 -1.72 28.02
CA LEU A 212 20.19 -1.27 26.96
C LEU A 212 21.57 -1.92 27.05
N VAL A 213 22.20 -2.14 25.89
CA VAL A 213 23.67 -2.33 25.75
C VAL A 213 24.23 -1.00 25.26
N GLY A 214 25.03 -0.34 26.11
CA GLY A 214 25.45 1.03 25.82
C GLY A 214 24.28 2.02 25.97
N SER A 215 24.21 3.02 25.09
CA SER A 215 23.14 4.04 25.06
C SER A 215 22.27 3.99 23.80
N ASN A 216 22.55 3.05 22.88
CA ASN A 216 21.97 3.01 21.54
C ASN A 216 21.36 1.67 21.13
N HIS A 217 21.54 0.59 21.91
CA HIS A 217 21.04 -0.73 21.54
C HIS A 217 20.24 -1.39 22.65
N PHE A 218 19.29 -2.25 22.29
CA PHE A 218 18.50 -3.01 23.24
C PHE A 218 19.24 -4.27 23.68
N ASN A 219 19.22 -4.52 25.00
CA ASN A 219 19.76 -5.71 25.65
C ASN A 219 18.63 -6.64 26.10
N ILE A 220 17.67 -6.89 25.20
CA ILE A 220 16.56 -7.78 25.50
C ILE A 220 17.05 -9.20 25.18
N THR A 221 17.64 -9.83 26.19
CA THR A 221 17.98 -11.26 26.16
C THR A 221 16.84 -12.05 26.76
N LEU A 222 16.22 -12.91 25.97
CA LEU A 222 15.21 -13.83 26.46
C LEU A 222 15.78 -15.25 26.60
N PRO A 223 15.22 -16.08 27.50
CA PRO A 223 15.59 -17.49 27.58
C PRO A 223 15.45 -18.12 26.19
N PRO A 224 16.20 -19.20 25.87
CA PRO A 224 16.14 -19.87 24.58
C PRO A 224 14.73 -20.46 24.31
N SER A 225 13.83 -19.61 23.83
CA SER A 225 12.60 -19.94 23.12
C SER A 225 13.00 -19.96 21.65
N ILE A 226 13.12 -21.16 21.11
CA ILE A 226 13.84 -21.48 19.88
C ILE A 226 12.96 -21.18 18.65
N PRO A 227 13.52 -20.61 17.57
CA PRO A 227 13.49 -21.27 16.27
C PRO A 227 14.74 -22.17 16.13
N PRO A 228 14.63 -23.40 15.60
CA PRO A 228 15.70 -24.40 15.63
C PRO A 228 17.02 -23.84 15.11
N GLY A 229 18.06 -23.80 15.95
CA GLY A 229 19.40 -23.31 15.58
C GLY A 229 19.78 -21.90 16.07
N SER A 230 18.97 -21.23 16.89
CA SER A 230 19.42 -20.00 17.59
C SER A 230 20.46 -20.32 18.67
N LEU A 231 21.55 -19.55 18.76
CA LEU A 231 22.46 -19.68 19.90
C LEU A 231 21.73 -19.21 21.17
N PRO A 232 21.88 -19.90 22.31
CA PRO A 232 21.31 -19.43 23.56
C PRO A 232 21.90 -18.06 23.92
N ASN A 233 21.03 -17.11 24.27
CA ASN A 233 21.35 -15.74 24.72
C ASN A 233 21.73 -14.72 23.63
N GLU A 234 21.32 -14.92 22.37
CA GLU A 234 21.45 -13.85 21.37
C GLU A 234 20.37 -12.77 21.59
N PRO A 235 20.71 -11.47 21.49
CA PRO A 235 19.73 -10.39 21.40
C PRO A 235 18.84 -10.59 20.16
N ARG A 236 17.54 -10.34 20.30
CA ARG A 236 16.54 -10.68 19.25
C ARG A 236 15.73 -9.48 18.76
N SER A 237 15.79 -8.34 19.43
CA SER A 237 15.19 -7.09 18.93
C SER A 237 15.91 -6.61 17.68
N LEU A 238 15.18 -5.91 16.81
CA LEU A 238 15.76 -5.17 15.68
C LEU A 238 16.91 -4.28 16.14
N MET A 239 16.74 -3.55 17.25
CA MET A 239 17.73 -2.61 17.80
C MET A 239 18.83 -3.28 18.65
N ALA A 240 19.04 -4.59 18.50
CA ALA A 240 20.20 -5.27 19.04
C ALA A 240 21.51 -4.85 18.35
N PRO A 241 22.67 -4.88 19.02
CA PRO A 241 23.95 -4.51 18.40
C PRO A 241 24.48 -5.52 17.36
N THR A 242 23.74 -6.61 17.12
CA THR A 242 24.14 -7.70 16.23
C THR A 242 22.93 -8.20 15.47
N ILE A 243 23.06 -8.32 14.15
CA ILE A 243 22.11 -9.06 13.32
C ILE A 243 22.71 -10.41 12.93
N ARG A 244 21.85 -11.37 12.57
CA ARG A 244 22.26 -12.71 12.11
C ARG A 244 22.07 -12.80 10.59
N THR A 245 22.85 -13.67 9.96
CA THR A 245 22.62 -14.04 8.56
C THR A 245 21.43 -14.99 8.44
N GLY A 246 20.74 -14.99 7.31
CA GLY A 246 19.63 -15.92 7.04
C GLY A 246 18.35 -15.58 7.80
N VAL A 247 18.23 -14.34 8.25
CA VAL A 247 17.03 -13.83 8.91
C VAL A 247 16.80 -12.39 8.50
N ARG A 248 15.54 -11.98 8.55
CA ARG A 248 15.12 -10.59 8.41
C ARG A 248 14.44 -10.10 9.68
N TYR A 249 14.92 -8.98 10.21
CA TYR A 249 14.36 -8.29 11.36
C TYR A 249 13.45 -7.16 10.89
N LEU A 250 12.24 -7.14 11.43
CA LEU A 250 11.29 -6.04 11.25
C LEU A 250 11.14 -5.27 12.56
N PRO A 251 10.78 -3.98 12.52
CA PRO A 251 10.48 -3.23 13.73
C PRO A 251 9.35 -3.92 14.52
N SER A 252 9.58 -4.16 15.80
CA SER A 252 8.64 -4.71 16.77
C SER A 252 7.96 -3.59 17.59
N ASP A 253 6.99 -3.95 18.43
CA ASP A 253 6.25 -2.98 19.24
C ASP A 253 7.20 -2.13 20.10
N ILE A 254 8.24 -2.75 20.69
CA ILE A 254 9.17 -2.03 21.55
C ILE A 254 10.06 -1.05 20.77
N ASP A 255 10.35 -1.34 19.50
CA ASP A 255 11.12 -0.45 18.64
C ASP A 255 10.30 0.82 18.33
N PHE A 256 9.01 0.68 17.99
CA PHE A 256 8.10 1.82 17.80
C PHE A 256 7.88 2.64 19.07
N LEU A 257 7.65 1.97 20.20
CA LEU A 257 7.44 2.64 21.48
C LEU A 257 8.68 3.42 21.90
N ALA A 258 9.88 2.90 21.69
CA ALA A 258 11.12 3.59 22.01
C ALA A 258 11.34 4.82 21.11
N ALA A 259 11.16 4.66 19.79
CA ALA A 259 11.25 5.77 18.82
C ALA A 259 10.21 6.87 19.14
N ALA A 260 8.97 6.49 19.39
CA ALA A 260 7.93 7.45 19.75
C ALA A 260 8.23 8.15 21.08
N SER A 261 8.64 7.40 22.09
CA SER A 261 8.93 7.91 23.43
C SER A 261 10.10 8.90 23.46
N VAL A 262 11.13 8.71 22.62
CA VAL A 262 12.29 9.63 22.58
C VAL A 262 11.99 10.93 21.83
N ASN A 263 11.08 10.89 20.86
CA ASN A 263 10.66 12.08 20.11
C ASN A 263 9.42 12.78 20.70
N GLY A 264 8.76 12.18 21.69
CA GLY A 264 7.53 12.70 22.28
C GLY A 264 6.29 12.49 21.40
N TRP A 265 6.37 11.59 20.43
CA TRP A 265 5.22 11.10 19.68
C TRP A 265 4.31 10.27 20.60
N THR A 266 3.01 10.32 20.33
CA THR A 266 1.96 9.85 21.25
C THR A 266 1.06 8.77 20.67
N GLN A 267 1.14 8.55 19.36
CA GLN A 267 0.31 7.64 18.58
C GLN A 267 1.22 6.65 17.85
N THR A 268 1.10 5.38 18.25
CA THR A 268 1.81 4.29 17.59
C THR A 268 0.82 3.22 17.14
N ASN A 269 1.06 2.67 15.96
CA ASN A 269 0.47 1.41 15.55
C ASN A 269 1.45 0.30 15.93
N LEU A 270 1.15 -0.40 17.02
CA LEU A 270 2.00 -1.51 17.45
C LEU A 270 1.89 -2.73 16.54
N ASN A 271 1.10 -2.71 15.47
CA ASN A 271 1.00 -3.82 14.53
C ASN A 271 0.94 -3.31 13.08
N PRO A 272 1.95 -2.57 12.61
CA PRO A 272 1.95 -1.90 11.29
C PRO A 272 1.63 -2.86 10.13
N ARG A 273 2.20 -4.08 10.19
CA ARG A 273 1.91 -5.16 9.24
C ARG A 273 0.78 -6.08 9.64
N GLY A 274 0.46 -6.13 10.93
CA GLY A 274 -0.62 -6.97 11.38
C GLY A 274 -1.88 -6.14 11.34
N GLY A 275 -2.41 -5.96 10.16
CA GLY A 275 -3.79 -5.60 10.15
C GLY A 275 -4.11 -4.14 10.29
N PRO A 276 -4.74 -3.45 9.32
CA PRO A 276 -5.76 -2.53 9.76
C PRO A 276 -6.69 -3.28 10.71
N THR A 277 -6.99 -2.61 11.81
CA THR A 277 -8.13 -2.92 12.66
C THR A 277 -9.31 -3.35 11.78
N THR A 278 -9.83 -4.55 12.01
CA THR A 278 -10.99 -5.17 11.31
C THR A 278 -11.84 -4.15 10.54
N GLY A 279 -11.60 -4.01 9.23
CA GLY A 279 -12.41 -3.12 8.38
C GLY A 279 -11.69 -2.47 7.19
N THR A 280 -10.38 -2.26 7.23
CA THR A 280 -9.63 -1.73 6.07
C THR A 280 -8.91 -2.86 5.33
N PRO A 281 -9.17 -3.03 4.02
CA PRO A 281 -8.45 -3.99 3.17
C PRO A 281 -6.93 -3.74 3.10
N TYR A 282 -6.14 -4.81 2.99
CA TYR A 282 -4.68 -4.81 2.74
C TYR A 282 -4.38 -4.85 1.26
N ALA A 283 -3.30 -4.21 0.82
CA ALA A 283 -2.73 -4.54 -0.48
C ALA A 283 -2.33 -6.03 -0.51
N LYS A 284 -2.97 -6.79 -1.40
CA LYS A 284 -2.56 -8.13 -1.81
C LYS A 284 -1.68 -8.12 -3.06
N TRP A 285 -1.74 -7.02 -3.80
CA TRP A 285 -0.89 -6.73 -4.96
C TRP A 285 -0.68 -5.22 -5.01
N SER A 286 0.52 -4.77 -5.37
CA SER A 286 0.87 -3.35 -5.34
C SER A 286 1.85 -2.98 -6.44
N GLN A 287 1.56 -1.88 -7.12
CA GLN A 287 2.39 -1.23 -8.11
C GLN A 287 2.22 0.29 -7.96
N LEU A 288 3.12 0.90 -7.21
CA LEU A 288 3.00 2.29 -6.76
C LEU A 288 3.40 3.30 -7.87
N PRO A 289 2.88 4.54 -7.84
CA PRO A 289 3.31 5.59 -8.76
C PRO A 289 4.76 6.01 -8.47
N MET A 290 5.50 6.47 -9.49
CA MET A 290 6.84 7.02 -9.30
C MET A 290 6.77 8.46 -8.80
N ASN A 291 7.58 8.80 -7.80
CA ASN A 291 7.64 10.15 -7.22
C ASN A 291 8.08 11.29 -8.19
N MET A 292 8.48 11.06 -9.45
CA MET A 292 8.97 12.18 -10.28
C MET A 292 8.75 12.17 -11.80
N LYS A 293 8.19 11.15 -12.48
CA LYS A 293 8.17 11.15 -13.98
C LYS A 293 7.03 10.40 -14.67
N GLY A 294 6.04 9.87 -13.95
CA GLY A 294 4.96 9.15 -14.60
C GLY A 294 4.17 10.00 -15.58
N GLU A 295 3.71 9.40 -16.66
CA GLU A 295 2.72 10.00 -17.57
C GLU A 295 1.31 9.63 -17.12
N ASN A 296 0.34 10.44 -17.50
CA ASN A 296 -1.06 10.08 -17.40
C ASN A 296 -1.48 9.47 -18.73
N ILE A 297 -2.08 8.29 -18.69
CA ILE A 297 -2.56 7.62 -19.90
C ILE A 297 -4.07 7.78 -19.96
N PRO A 298 -4.62 8.37 -21.05
CA PRO A 298 -6.05 8.59 -21.15
C PRO A 298 -6.85 7.32 -20.92
N SER A 299 -7.82 7.41 -20.02
CA SER A 299 -8.75 6.32 -19.77
C SER A 299 -10.09 6.89 -19.33
N GLU A 300 -10.88 7.32 -20.31
CA GLU A 300 -12.14 8.01 -20.09
C GLU A 300 -13.10 7.73 -21.24
N PHE A 301 -14.38 7.71 -20.93
CA PHE A 301 -15.42 7.67 -21.94
C PHE A 301 -16.64 8.51 -21.55
N ASP A 302 -17.31 9.04 -22.58
CA ASP A 302 -18.60 9.69 -22.43
C ASP A 302 -19.71 8.72 -22.84
N TRP A 303 -20.60 8.41 -21.90
CA TRP A 303 -21.77 7.55 -22.12
C TRP A 303 -22.60 7.99 -23.33
N ARG A 304 -22.70 9.29 -23.58
CA ARG A 304 -23.45 9.85 -24.71
C ARG A 304 -22.81 9.50 -26.04
N GLU A 305 -21.50 9.42 -26.10
CA GLU A 305 -20.76 9.10 -27.33
C GLU A 305 -20.72 7.59 -27.56
N ILE A 306 -20.44 6.79 -26.52
CA ILE A 306 -20.36 5.34 -26.67
C ILE A 306 -21.72 4.69 -26.98
N MET A 307 -22.82 5.28 -26.51
CA MET A 307 -24.18 4.80 -26.80
C MET A 307 -24.72 5.23 -28.17
N LYS A 308 -24.06 6.16 -28.88
CA LYS A 308 -24.44 6.48 -30.27
C LYS A 308 -24.17 5.29 -31.17
N GLN A 309 -25.01 5.13 -32.19
CA GLN A 309 -24.69 4.19 -33.26
C GLN A 309 -23.35 4.60 -33.90
N PRO A 310 -22.52 3.66 -34.36
CA PRO A 310 -21.23 3.98 -34.97
C PRO A 310 -21.32 5.01 -36.12
N ALA A 311 -22.45 5.06 -36.84
CA ALA A 311 -22.69 6.01 -37.92
C ALA A 311 -22.97 7.46 -37.45
N ASP A 312 -23.37 7.62 -36.18
CA ASP A 312 -23.74 8.89 -35.56
C ASP A 312 -22.63 9.44 -34.64
N ARG A 313 -21.58 8.65 -34.39
CA ARG A 313 -20.41 9.10 -33.62
C ARG A 313 -19.65 10.16 -34.41
N ASP A 314 -19.17 11.19 -33.72
CA ASP A 314 -18.30 12.18 -34.33
C ASP A 314 -17.00 11.48 -34.74
N PRO A 315 -16.63 11.45 -36.04
CA PRO A 315 -15.36 10.86 -36.47
C PRO A 315 -14.13 11.62 -35.94
N MET A 316 -14.32 12.82 -35.38
CA MET A 316 -13.31 13.59 -34.64
C MET A 316 -13.59 13.67 -33.13
N GLY A 317 -14.66 13.03 -32.65
CA GLY A 317 -14.96 12.96 -31.23
C GLY A 317 -13.83 12.28 -30.48
N VAL A 318 -13.59 12.69 -29.23
CA VAL A 318 -12.61 12.03 -28.37
C VAL A 318 -13.01 10.55 -28.30
N PRO A 319 -12.21 9.61 -28.82
CA PRO A 319 -12.56 8.22 -28.73
C PRO A 319 -12.67 7.85 -27.25
N ALA A 320 -13.59 6.95 -26.94
CA ALA A 320 -13.62 6.32 -25.63
C ALA A 320 -12.36 5.45 -25.51
N ILE A 321 -11.32 6.05 -24.94
CA ILE A 321 -10.03 5.41 -24.75
C ILE A 321 -10.07 4.76 -23.38
N THR A 322 -9.54 3.55 -23.31
CA THR A 322 -9.42 2.82 -22.06
C THR A 322 -8.01 2.30 -21.95
N ALA A 323 -7.45 2.32 -20.74
CA ALA A 323 -6.14 1.77 -20.43
C ALA A 323 -6.31 0.54 -19.54
N ALA A 324 -5.47 -0.47 -19.73
CA ALA A 324 -5.49 -1.70 -18.92
C ALA A 324 -4.08 -2.18 -18.61
N ASP A 325 -3.91 -2.72 -17.41
CA ASP A 325 -2.68 -3.35 -16.95
C ASP A 325 -2.96 -4.74 -16.41
N ASP A 326 -1.93 -5.57 -16.29
CA ASP A 326 -2.06 -6.93 -15.80
C ASP A 326 -1.53 -7.12 -14.37
N PHE A 327 -1.96 -8.22 -13.76
CA PHE A 327 -1.49 -8.68 -12.45
C PHE A 327 -1.68 -10.19 -12.33
N GLN A 328 -0.81 -10.87 -11.60
CA GLN A 328 -1.01 -12.26 -11.22
C GLN A 328 -1.70 -12.36 -9.90
N SER A 329 -2.69 -13.24 -9.88
CA SER A 329 -3.46 -13.51 -8.70
C SER A 329 -2.74 -14.41 -7.71
N ASP A 330 -2.91 -14.11 -6.43
CA ASP A 330 -2.61 -15.02 -5.32
C ASP A 330 -3.83 -15.87 -4.86
N GLY A 331 -4.98 -15.73 -5.52
CA GLY A 331 -6.25 -16.42 -5.26
C GLY A 331 -7.10 -15.86 -4.12
N ARG A 332 -6.68 -14.82 -3.42
CA ARG A 332 -7.54 -14.06 -2.49
C ARG A 332 -8.48 -13.14 -3.30
N PRO A 333 -9.68 -12.81 -2.80
CA PRO A 333 -10.57 -11.88 -3.47
C PRO A 333 -10.05 -10.45 -3.46
N ILE A 334 -10.28 -9.69 -4.53
CA ILE A 334 -10.19 -8.23 -4.56
C ILE A 334 -11.48 -7.67 -3.99
N GLU A 335 -11.40 -6.93 -2.90
CA GLU A 335 -12.56 -6.30 -2.24
C GLU A 335 -12.54 -4.79 -2.37
N ALA A 336 -11.37 -4.21 -2.61
CA ALA A 336 -11.18 -2.80 -2.88
C ALA A 336 -9.97 -2.59 -3.79
N ILE A 337 -9.91 -1.42 -4.41
CA ILE A 337 -8.85 -1.05 -5.34
C ILE A 337 -8.40 0.35 -4.97
N ARG A 338 -7.10 0.56 -5.05
CA ARG A 338 -6.48 1.88 -4.96
C ARG A 338 -5.73 2.14 -6.26
N TRP A 339 -5.83 3.33 -6.80
CA TRP A 339 -5.15 3.69 -8.04
C TRP A 339 -4.75 5.14 -8.04
N TRP A 340 -3.86 5.51 -8.95
CA TRP A 340 -3.37 6.87 -9.08
C TRP A 340 -3.65 7.41 -10.47
N GLY A 341 -4.00 8.68 -10.54
CA GLY A 341 -4.30 9.34 -11.81
C GLY A 341 -4.35 10.84 -11.64
N SER A 342 -4.41 11.55 -12.76
CA SER A 342 -4.64 12.99 -12.77
C SER A 342 -5.35 13.44 -14.04
N TYR A 343 -5.73 14.71 -14.08
CA TYR A 343 -6.41 15.28 -15.23
C TYR A 343 -5.41 15.94 -16.18
N PHE A 344 -5.64 15.83 -17.48
CA PHE A 344 -4.82 16.49 -18.49
C PHE A 344 -5.16 17.98 -18.61
N GLY A 345 -4.14 18.80 -18.89
CA GLY A 345 -4.25 20.18 -19.38
C GLY A 345 -4.09 21.28 -18.33
N ASP A 346 -3.83 22.50 -18.80
CA ASP A 346 -3.49 23.69 -17.99
C ASP A 346 -4.56 24.16 -16.97
N LEU A 347 -5.67 23.45 -16.83
CA LEU A 347 -6.66 23.80 -15.82
C LEU A 347 -6.07 23.47 -14.46
N PRO A 348 -5.81 24.47 -13.60
CA PRO A 348 -5.20 24.24 -12.30
C PRO A 348 -6.04 23.19 -11.56
N TYR A 349 -5.38 22.13 -11.08
CA TYR A 349 -6.02 21.18 -10.19
C TYR A 349 -6.57 22.00 -9.02
N PRO A 350 -7.88 22.00 -8.80
CA PRO A 350 -8.39 22.69 -7.64
C PRO A 350 -7.87 21.97 -6.41
N GLU A 351 -7.26 22.72 -5.50
CA GLU A 351 -6.97 22.26 -4.14
C GLU A 351 -8.10 21.33 -3.65
N PRO A 352 -7.81 20.12 -3.14
CA PRO A 352 -8.80 19.07 -2.83
C PRO A 352 -10.02 19.54 -2.03
N GLU A 353 -9.90 20.66 -1.32
CA GLU A 353 -10.95 21.26 -0.51
C GLU A 353 -12.01 22.08 -1.31
N HIS A 354 -11.80 22.43 -2.58
CA HIS A 354 -12.56 23.54 -3.19
C HIS A 354 -13.34 23.28 -4.49
N ILE A 355 -13.19 22.15 -5.19
CA ILE A 355 -14.06 21.84 -6.34
C ILE A 355 -14.37 20.34 -6.36
N PRO A 356 -15.64 19.94 -6.49
CA PRO A 356 -16.02 18.54 -6.59
C PRO A 356 -15.32 17.87 -7.78
N PRO A 357 -15.02 16.56 -7.70
CA PRO A 357 -14.50 15.81 -8.83
C PRO A 357 -15.38 16.02 -10.07
N ARG A 358 -14.69 16.10 -11.22
CA ARG A 358 -15.28 16.48 -12.50
C ARG A 358 -16.14 15.34 -13.04
N GLU A 359 -15.57 14.14 -13.00
CA GLU A 359 -16.20 12.89 -13.39
C GLU A 359 -17.41 12.52 -12.55
N LEU A 360 -18.29 11.70 -13.13
CA LEU A 360 -19.46 11.16 -12.44
C LEU A 360 -19.14 9.82 -11.76
N GLY A 361 -18.06 9.15 -12.15
CA GLY A 361 -17.63 7.89 -11.58
C GLY A 361 -16.54 7.21 -12.38
N PHE A 362 -16.29 5.94 -12.05
CA PHE A 362 -15.28 5.10 -12.67
C PHE A 362 -15.84 3.71 -12.98
N ALA A 363 -15.54 3.20 -14.17
CA ALA A 363 -15.75 1.81 -14.53
C ALA A 363 -14.47 1.03 -14.30
N ILE A 364 -14.56 0.01 -13.45
CA ILE A 364 -13.47 -0.93 -13.20
C ILE A 364 -13.85 -2.26 -13.83
N SER A 365 -13.08 -2.66 -14.84
CA SER A 365 -13.32 -3.89 -15.59
C SER A 365 -12.18 -4.86 -15.45
N PHE A 366 -12.51 -6.13 -15.21
CA PHE A 366 -11.54 -7.23 -15.12
C PHE A 366 -11.64 -8.11 -16.35
N PHE A 367 -10.51 -8.64 -16.82
CA PHE A 367 -10.44 -9.50 -18.00
C PHE A 367 -9.55 -10.70 -17.76
N SER A 368 -9.79 -11.78 -18.51
CA SER A 368 -8.84 -12.88 -18.60
C SER A 368 -7.61 -12.45 -19.40
N ASP A 369 -6.48 -13.11 -19.20
CA ASP A 369 -5.31 -12.90 -20.06
C ASP A 369 -5.47 -13.56 -21.45
N ILE A 370 -5.04 -12.87 -22.49
CA ILE A 370 -4.61 -13.47 -23.76
C ILE A 370 -3.09 -13.36 -23.80
N PRO A 371 -2.35 -14.45 -23.55
CA PRO A 371 -0.90 -14.38 -23.48
C PRO A 371 -0.30 -14.10 -24.87
N VAL A 372 0.90 -13.53 -24.86
CA VAL A 372 1.73 -13.38 -26.07
C VAL A 372 1.85 -14.71 -26.83
N ASP A 373 1.58 -14.68 -28.15
CA ASP A 373 1.79 -15.83 -29.04
C ASP A 373 3.17 -15.74 -29.70
N PRO A 374 4.18 -16.50 -29.24
CA PRO A 374 5.54 -16.39 -29.77
C PRO A 374 5.67 -16.80 -31.24
N SER A 375 4.64 -17.42 -31.83
CA SER A 375 4.60 -17.79 -33.24
C SER A 375 4.17 -16.66 -34.17
N ILE A 376 3.59 -15.57 -33.63
CA ILE A 376 3.10 -14.42 -34.37
C ILE A 376 4.01 -13.21 -34.05
N PRO A 377 4.88 -12.78 -34.97
CA PRO A 377 5.74 -11.62 -34.74
C PRO A 377 4.94 -10.35 -34.40
N GLY A 378 5.28 -9.71 -33.29
CA GLY A 378 4.59 -8.51 -32.81
C GLY A 378 3.28 -8.78 -32.05
N SER A 379 2.98 -10.04 -31.73
CA SER A 379 1.99 -10.34 -30.69
C SER A 379 2.47 -9.79 -29.34
N PHE A 380 1.51 -9.53 -28.45
CA PHE A 380 1.72 -9.04 -27.09
C PHE A 380 0.58 -9.59 -26.23
N SER A 381 0.81 -9.73 -24.93
CA SER A 381 -0.26 -10.09 -23.99
C SER A 381 -1.27 -8.94 -23.88
N LYS A 382 -2.55 -9.26 -23.68
CA LYS A 382 -3.61 -8.24 -23.67
C LYS A 382 -4.88 -8.73 -22.98
N PRO A 383 -5.80 -7.81 -22.63
CA PRO A 383 -7.11 -8.18 -22.13
C PRO A 383 -7.86 -9.11 -23.09
N GLY A 384 -8.41 -10.18 -22.53
CA GLY A 384 -9.20 -11.19 -23.21
C GLY A 384 -10.70 -11.05 -22.95
N GLN A 385 -11.31 -12.10 -22.40
CA GLN A 385 -12.72 -12.10 -22.09
C GLN A 385 -13.00 -11.15 -20.92
N LEU A 386 -14.01 -10.29 -21.04
CA LEU A 386 -14.52 -9.48 -19.91
C LEU A 386 -15.08 -10.41 -18.82
N LEU A 387 -14.54 -10.28 -17.61
CA LEU A 387 -14.84 -11.10 -16.44
C LEU A 387 -15.72 -10.39 -15.42
N GLY A 388 -15.75 -9.06 -15.45
CA GLY A 388 -16.78 -8.27 -14.79
C GLY A 388 -16.49 -6.77 -14.83
N THR A 389 -17.53 -5.97 -14.64
CA THR A 389 -17.45 -4.50 -14.65
C THR A 389 -18.19 -3.92 -13.45
N TYR A 390 -17.45 -3.19 -12.62
CA TYR A 390 -17.93 -2.48 -11.44
C TYR A 390 -18.04 -1.00 -11.76
N LYS A 391 -19.26 -0.47 -11.65
CA LYS A 391 -19.54 0.95 -11.81
C LYS A 391 -19.51 1.65 -10.45
N LEU A 392 -18.49 2.46 -10.21
CA LEU A 392 -18.31 3.26 -9.00
C LEU A 392 -18.76 4.71 -9.19
N PRO A 393 -19.86 5.15 -8.55
CA PRO A 393 -20.19 6.57 -8.47
C PRO A 393 -19.07 7.34 -7.76
N ILE A 394 -18.79 8.56 -8.20
CA ILE A 394 -17.69 9.36 -7.65
C ILE A 394 -17.84 9.64 -6.14
N GLU A 395 -19.07 9.74 -5.63
CA GLU A 395 -19.34 9.90 -4.20
C GLU A 395 -18.97 8.67 -3.33
N LYS A 396 -18.64 7.55 -3.98
CA LYS A 396 -18.16 6.31 -3.36
C LYS A 396 -16.65 6.11 -3.49
N VAL A 397 -15.97 7.03 -4.16
CA VAL A 397 -14.52 7.01 -4.32
C VAL A 397 -13.92 7.98 -3.33
N GLU A 398 -12.98 7.49 -2.54
CA GLU A 398 -12.13 8.30 -1.68
C GLU A 398 -11.03 8.93 -2.53
N LEU A 399 -10.88 10.25 -2.46
CA LEU A 399 -9.83 10.99 -3.15
C LEU A 399 -8.85 11.57 -2.13
N THR A 400 -7.57 11.24 -2.26
CA THR A 400 -6.49 11.84 -1.48
C THR A 400 -5.52 12.55 -2.43
N GLY A 401 -5.36 13.86 -2.26
CA GLY A 401 -4.29 14.59 -2.94
C GLY A 401 -2.93 14.04 -2.51
N THR A 402 -2.00 13.92 -3.46
CA THR A 402 -0.63 13.52 -3.16
C THR A 402 0.31 14.71 -3.36
N ASP A 403 1.49 14.65 -2.76
CA ASP A 403 2.56 15.62 -3.03
C ASP A 403 3.34 15.30 -4.32
N MET A 404 2.89 14.30 -5.08
CA MET A 404 3.53 13.87 -6.31
C MET A 404 3.00 14.67 -7.50
N LEU A 405 3.93 15.02 -8.39
CA LEU A 405 3.62 15.66 -9.67
C LEU A 405 3.88 14.67 -10.80
N GLY A 406 2.94 14.58 -11.74
CA GLY A 406 3.16 13.91 -13.01
C GLY A 406 4.20 14.64 -13.85
N TRP A 407 4.63 14.00 -14.93
CA TRP A 407 5.58 14.60 -15.87
C TRP A 407 5.09 15.92 -16.48
N ASP A 408 3.76 16.05 -16.63
CA ASP A 408 3.06 17.25 -17.07
C ASP A 408 3.00 18.36 -15.99
N GLY A 409 3.49 18.08 -14.78
CA GLY A 409 3.47 19.01 -13.66
C GLY A 409 2.11 19.07 -12.95
N HIS A 410 1.17 18.17 -13.25
CA HIS A 410 -0.12 18.09 -12.56
C HIS A 410 -0.03 17.23 -11.30
N ASN A 411 -0.78 17.61 -10.27
CA ASN A 411 -0.87 16.85 -9.02
C ASN A 411 -1.47 15.47 -9.31
N ILE A 412 -0.78 14.43 -8.85
CA ILE A 412 -1.30 13.08 -8.85
C ILE A 412 -2.26 12.93 -7.68
N VAL A 413 -3.36 12.24 -7.93
CA VAL A 413 -4.40 11.97 -6.95
C VAL A 413 -4.46 10.48 -6.72
N LYS A 414 -4.51 10.08 -5.46
CA LYS A 414 -4.82 8.71 -5.06
C LYS A 414 -6.33 8.56 -4.98
N TYR A 415 -6.86 7.55 -5.64
CA TYR A 415 -8.24 7.14 -5.59
C TYR A 415 -8.32 5.80 -4.87
N GLU A 416 -9.34 5.61 -4.04
CA GLU A 416 -9.60 4.34 -3.37
C GLU A 416 -11.10 4.07 -3.33
N ALA A 417 -11.49 2.84 -3.65
CA ALA A 417 -12.89 2.45 -3.63
C ALA A 417 -13.04 0.97 -3.30
N LYS A 418 -14.12 0.64 -2.59
CA LYS A 418 -14.51 -0.74 -2.35
C LYS A 418 -15.46 -1.24 -3.42
N LEU A 419 -15.32 -2.51 -3.81
CA LEU A 419 -16.23 -3.12 -4.78
C LEU A 419 -17.65 -3.24 -4.23
N GLU A 420 -17.82 -3.44 -2.91
CA GLU A 420 -19.13 -3.46 -2.24
C GLU A 420 -19.93 -2.14 -2.39
N ASP A 421 -19.25 -1.03 -2.70
CA ASP A 421 -19.87 0.28 -2.94
C ASP A 421 -20.20 0.52 -4.43
N ALA A 422 -19.80 -0.39 -5.32
CA ALA A 422 -20.04 -0.30 -6.75
C ALA A 422 -21.36 -0.96 -7.17
N PHE A 423 -21.82 -0.61 -8.38
CA PHE A 423 -22.84 -1.36 -9.09
C PHE A 423 -22.19 -2.35 -10.05
N LEU A 424 -22.38 -3.64 -9.80
CA LEU A 424 -21.89 -4.69 -10.69
C LEU A 424 -22.77 -4.75 -11.95
N ASP A 425 -22.24 -4.30 -13.08
CA ASP A 425 -22.93 -4.22 -14.38
C ASP A 425 -22.79 -5.53 -15.17
N HIS A 426 -21.58 -6.09 -15.17
CA HIS A 426 -21.25 -7.34 -15.85
C HIS A 426 -20.75 -8.34 -14.82
N ALA A 427 -21.52 -9.40 -14.59
CA ALA A 427 -21.21 -10.43 -13.61
C ALA A 427 -20.93 -11.78 -14.28
N ILE A 428 -19.89 -12.47 -13.82
CA ILE A 428 -19.65 -13.89 -14.03
C ILE A 428 -19.79 -14.56 -12.68
N ALA A 429 -20.83 -15.37 -12.55
CA ALA A 429 -21.15 -16.05 -11.30
C ALA A 429 -19.94 -16.85 -10.76
N GLY A 430 -19.61 -16.60 -9.49
CA GLY A 430 -18.47 -17.21 -8.81
C GLY A 430 -17.11 -16.56 -9.09
N LEU A 431 -17.07 -15.48 -9.87
CA LEU A 431 -15.85 -14.73 -10.19
C LEU A 431 -16.03 -13.23 -9.92
N SER A 432 -17.06 -12.59 -10.47
CA SER A 432 -17.41 -11.20 -10.14
C SER A 432 -18.74 -11.17 -9.41
N GLU A 433 -18.67 -10.77 -8.14
CA GLU A 433 -19.80 -10.68 -7.22
C GLU A 433 -19.85 -9.26 -6.64
N PRO A 434 -21.00 -8.80 -6.10
CA PRO A 434 -21.16 -7.40 -5.69
C PRO A 434 -20.10 -6.91 -4.71
N GLU A 435 -19.62 -7.77 -3.82
CA GLU A 435 -18.66 -7.39 -2.78
C GLU A 435 -17.20 -7.60 -3.19
N ALA A 436 -16.92 -8.41 -4.22
CA ALA A 436 -15.56 -8.81 -4.55
C ALA A 436 -15.39 -9.42 -5.96
N PHE A 437 -14.18 -9.28 -6.49
CA PHE A 437 -13.67 -10.10 -7.59
C PHE A 437 -12.88 -11.28 -7.03
N TYR A 438 -13.43 -12.49 -7.18
CA TYR A 438 -12.83 -13.75 -6.75
C TYR A 438 -11.89 -14.27 -7.83
N GLU A 439 -10.61 -14.34 -7.49
CA GLU A 439 -9.58 -14.76 -8.44
C GLU A 439 -9.15 -16.22 -8.24
N VAL A 440 -8.46 -16.77 -9.23
CA VAL A 440 -7.81 -18.08 -9.17
C VAL A 440 -6.30 -17.88 -9.02
N ALA A 441 -5.72 -18.44 -7.96
CA ALA A 441 -4.29 -18.32 -7.68
C ALA A 441 -3.42 -18.78 -8.87
N GLY A 442 -2.46 -17.95 -9.27
CA GLY A 442 -1.53 -18.20 -10.36
C GLY A 442 -2.00 -17.71 -11.73
N ASP A 443 -3.30 -17.45 -11.91
CA ASP A 443 -3.83 -16.88 -13.16
C ASP A 443 -3.42 -15.40 -13.28
N ILE A 444 -3.24 -14.96 -14.53
CA ILE A 444 -3.03 -13.56 -14.88
C ILE A 444 -4.37 -12.96 -15.27
N TYR A 445 -4.66 -11.80 -14.69
CA TYR A 445 -5.84 -11.00 -15.00
C TYR A 445 -5.40 -9.64 -15.50
N TRP A 446 -6.24 -9.01 -16.29
CA TRP A 446 -6.10 -7.60 -16.66
C TRP A 446 -7.16 -6.78 -15.96
N MET A 447 -6.81 -5.55 -15.58
CA MET A 447 -7.73 -4.57 -15.03
C MET A 447 -7.68 -3.29 -15.85
N SER A 448 -8.86 -2.75 -16.15
CA SER A 448 -9.03 -1.44 -16.77
C SER A 448 -9.82 -0.53 -15.85
N ILE A 449 -9.33 0.69 -15.64
CA ILE A 449 -10.03 1.74 -14.88
C ILE A 449 -10.28 2.90 -15.84
N ALA A 450 -11.55 3.23 -16.09
CA ALA A 450 -11.92 4.34 -16.95
C ALA A 450 -12.87 5.30 -16.24
N ALA A 451 -12.53 6.58 -16.22
CA ALA A 451 -13.45 7.64 -15.81
C ALA A 451 -14.66 7.71 -16.75
N TRP A 452 -15.82 8.12 -16.24
CA TRP A 452 -16.96 8.39 -17.11
C TRP A 452 -17.66 9.72 -16.80
N ASP A 453 -18.25 10.27 -17.87
CA ASP A 453 -19.19 11.38 -17.82
C ASP A 453 -20.44 11.11 -18.69
N GLY A 454 -21.41 12.02 -18.66
CA GLY A 454 -22.59 12.00 -19.50
C GLY A 454 -23.74 11.13 -18.98
N HIS A 455 -23.55 10.41 -17.87
CA HIS A 455 -24.55 9.53 -17.28
C HIS A 455 -24.42 9.39 -15.76
N ARG A 456 -25.52 9.62 -15.03
CA ARG A 456 -25.54 9.58 -13.56
C ARG A 456 -26.23 8.30 -13.07
N LEU A 457 -25.54 7.58 -12.19
CA LEU A 457 -26.12 6.47 -11.46
C LEU A 457 -26.91 6.99 -10.26
N LEU A 458 -28.12 6.50 -10.07
CA LEU A 458 -28.89 6.75 -8.86
C LEU A 458 -28.46 5.81 -7.73
N PRO A 459 -28.72 6.17 -6.45
CA PRO A 459 -28.36 5.32 -5.31
C PRO A 459 -28.96 3.91 -5.32
N ASP A 460 -30.04 3.68 -6.07
CA ASP A 460 -30.69 2.38 -6.23
C ASP A 460 -30.10 1.55 -7.39
N GLY A 461 -29.01 2.03 -8.01
CA GLY A 461 -28.36 1.40 -9.16
C GLY A 461 -29.09 1.61 -10.47
N THR A 462 -30.26 2.27 -10.45
CA THR A 462 -30.91 2.63 -11.69
C THR A 462 -30.15 3.76 -12.36
N SER A 463 -30.05 3.65 -13.67
CA SER A 463 -29.56 4.75 -14.49
C SER A 463 -30.71 5.70 -14.81
N VAL A 464 -30.43 6.99 -14.72
CA VAL A 464 -31.25 7.97 -15.41
C VAL A 464 -30.39 8.52 -16.52
N ASP A 465 -30.69 8.11 -17.75
CA ASP A 465 -30.37 8.92 -18.92
C ASP A 465 -30.94 10.29 -18.63
N SER A 466 -30.08 11.25 -18.28
CA SER A 466 -30.57 12.54 -17.81
C SER A 466 -31.40 13.23 -18.89
N GLY A 467 -31.26 12.83 -20.16
CA GLY A 467 -31.99 13.32 -21.34
C GLY A 467 -31.65 14.78 -21.69
N GLU A 468 -31.44 15.57 -20.64
CA GLU A 468 -30.72 16.81 -20.60
C GLU A 468 -29.22 16.51 -20.58
N PRO A 469 -28.41 17.17 -21.42
CA PRO A 469 -26.98 17.11 -21.30
C PRO A 469 -26.62 17.67 -19.92
N VAL A 470 -26.24 16.79 -18.99
CA VAL A 470 -25.32 17.21 -17.93
C VAL A 470 -23.96 17.35 -18.60
N ARG A 471 -23.87 18.22 -19.60
CA ARG A 471 -22.62 18.93 -19.84
C ARG A 471 -22.51 19.74 -18.57
N LYS A 472 -21.69 19.30 -17.61
CA LYS A 472 -21.23 20.22 -16.57
C LYS A 472 -20.40 21.26 -17.32
N VAL A 473 -21.10 22.20 -17.93
CA VAL A 473 -20.54 23.48 -18.30
C VAL A 473 -20.10 24.05 -16.97
N THR A 474 -18.83 23.88 -16.67
CA THR A 474 -18.24 24.62 -15.59
C THR A 474 -18.18 26.04 -16.10
N ILE A 475 -19.09 26.88 -15.61
CA ILE A 475 -18.99 28.31 -15.81
C ILE A 475 -17.84 28.73 -14.92
N ASP A 476 -16.75 29.19 -15.53
CA ASP A 476 -15.67 29.82 -14.78
C ASP A 476 -16.28 30.91 -13.87
N PRO A 477 -16.18 30.79 -12.54
CA PRO A 477 -16.85 31.69 -11.62
C PRO A 477 -16.30 33.12 -11.68
N LEU A 478 -15.10 33.32 -12.23
CA LEU A 478 -14.47 34.62 -12.43
C LEU A 478 -14.83 35.25 -13.77
N THR A 479 -14.96 34.46 -14.85
CA THR A 479 -15.13 34.99 -16.21
C THR A 479 -16.52 34.78 -16.81
N GLY A 480 -17.34 33.87 -16.26
CA GLY A 480 -18.67 33.56 -16.79
C GLY A 480 -18.66 32.77 -18.10
N VAL A 481 -17.49 32.31 -18.57
CA VAL A 481 -17.34 31.56 -19.82
C VAL A 481 -17.74 30.10 -19.59
N VAL A 482 -18.53 29.59 -20.53
CA VAL A 482 -18.86 28.16 -20.67
C VAL A 482 -17.55 27.44 -21.04
N ILE A 483 -16.93 26.76 -20.08
CA ILE A 483 -15.83 25.85 -20.39
C ILE A 483 -16.47 24.58 -20.94
N ASP A 484 -16.29 24.38 -22.24
CA ASP A 484 -16.43 23.07 -22.85
C ASP A 484 -15.29 22.23 -22.29
N ILE A 485 -15.63 21.24 -21.48
CA ILE A 485 -14.62 20.49 -20.73
C ILE A 485 -13.97 19.48 -21.66
N ASP A 486 -12.98 19.95 -22.42
CA ASP A 486 -11.90 19.16 -23.02
C ASP A 486 -10.97 18.59 -21.92
N HIS A 487 -11.52 18.22 -20.76
CA HIS A 487 -10.72 17.57 -19.73
C HIS A 487 -10.73 16.08 -19.99
N LEU A 488 -9.56 15.48 -19.82
CA LEU A 488 -9.36 14.06 -19.93
C LEU A 488 -8.86 13.61 -18.55
N TRP A 489 -9.36 12.50 -18.01
CA TRP A 489 -8.74 11.81 -16.88
C TRP A 489 -7.78 10.74 -17.41
N GLY A 490 -6.64 10.58 -16.75
CA GLY A 490 -5.65 9.57 -17.10
C GLY A 490 -5.13 8.79 -15.91
N TRP A 491 -4.87 7.51 -16.16
CA TRP A 491 -4.20 6.61 -15.23
C TRP A 491 -2.73 6.96 -15.15
N HIS A 492 -2.20 7.19 -13.96
CA HIS A 492 -0.79 7.47 -13.78
C HIS A 492 0.06 6.20 -13.96
N THR A 493 1.21 6.32 -14.61
CA THR A 493 2.12 5.18 -14.81
C THR A 493 2.92 4.79 -13.57
N SER A 494 3.45 3.57 -13.58
CA SER A 494 4.36 3.01 -12.58
C SER A 494 5.66 2.54 -13.25
N PRO A 495 6.82 2.68 -12.58
CA PRO A 495 8.09 2.23 -13.14
C PRO A 495 8.30 0.73 -12.95
N ASP A 496 7.54 0.13 -12.03
CA ASP A 496 7.57 -1.31 -11.79
C ASP A 496 6.77 -1.97 -12.91
N SER A 497 7.45 -2.76 -13.75
CA SER A 497 6.79 -3.61 -14.73
C SER A 497 6.54 -4.97 -14.12
N TRP A 498 5.28 -5.22 -13.77
CA TRP A 498 4.85 -6.53 -13.35
C TRP A 498 4.31 -7.30 -14.57
N ASN A 499 5.05 -8.33 -14.99
CA ASN A 499 4.77 -9.26 -16.10
C ASN A 499 4.76 -8.68 -17.53
N ASP A 500 3.74 -7.92 -17.95
CA ASP A 500 3.60 -7.42 -19.31
C ASP A 500 3.52 -5.88 -19.36
N VAL A 501 3.63 -5.31 -20.57
CA VAL A 501 3.51 -3.86 -20.77
C VAL A 501 2.03 -3.46 -20.74
N GLY A 502 1.71 -2.33 -20.10
CA GLY A 502 0.36 -1.79 -20.11
C GLY A 502 -0.17 -1.55 -21.53
N VAL A 503 -1.49 -1.66 -21.72
CA VAL A 503 -2.13 -1.48 -23.02
C VAL A 503 -3.15 -0.35 -23.01
N THR A 504 -3.40 0.22 -24.19
CA THR A 504 -4.53 1.10 -24.46
C THR A 504 -5.45 0.47 -25.48
N GLY A 505 -6.75 0.73 -25.39
CA GLY A 505 -7.76 0.21 -26.29
C GLY A 505 -8.89 1.21 -26.53
N THR A 506 -9.94 0.73 -27.17
CA THR A 506 -11.19 1.46 -27.38
C THR A 506 -12.32 0.77 -26.66
N LEU A 507 -13.19 1.56 -26.03
CA LEU A 507 -14.41 1.08 -25.41
C LEU A 507 -15.63 1.51 -26.23
N ASP A 508 -16.44 0.56 -26.64
CA ASP A 508 -17.69 0.79 -27.35
C ASP A 508 -18.88 0.09 -26.67
N MET A 509 -20.09 0.52 -26.99
CA MET A 509 -21.31 -0.24 -26.71
C MET A 509 -22.10 -0.45 -28.00
N TYR A 510 -22.33 -1.72 -28.36
CA TYR A 510 -23.09 -2.09 -29.56
C TYR A 510 -24.55 -2.39 -29.25
N ASN A 511 -25.44 -2.29 -30.25
CA ASN A 511 -26.89 -2.47 -30.10
C ASN A 511 -27.30 -3.96 -30.08
N PRO A 512 -28.07 -4.44 -29.07
CA PRO A 512 -28.64 -3.68 -27.95
C PRO A 512 -27.57 -3.18 -26.98
N PRO A 513 -27.63 -1.90 -26.54
CA PRO A 513 -26.56 -1.18 -25.81
C PRO A 513 -26.38 -1.69 -24.38
N THR A 514 -26.09 -2.98 -24.23
CA THR A 514 -25.92 -3.65 -22.95
C THR A 514 -24.55 -4.27 -22.81
N ASP A 515 -23.83 -4.45 -23.92
CA ASP A 515 -22.57 -5.18 -23.92
C ASP A 515 -21.44 -4.18 -24.16
N TRP A 516 -20.54 -4.10 -23.18
CA TRP A 516 -19.29 -3.35 -23.29
C TRP A 516 -18.37 -4.13 -24.23
N ASP A 517 -17.92 -3.47 -25.29
CA ASP A 517 -16.98 -4.04 -26.22
C ASP A 517 -15.64 -3.31 -26.09
N TYR A 518 -14.66 -4.07 -25.61
CA TYR A 518 -13.29 -3.63 -25.43
C TYR A 518 -12.45 -4.20 -26.56
N ASP A 519 -11.97 -3.35 -27.46
CA ASP A 519 -11.24 -3.78 -28.64
C ASP A 519 -10.06 -2.85 -28.96
N ASN A 520 -9.35 -3.13 -30.06
CA ASN A 520 -8.22 -2.36 -30.56
C ASN A 520 -7.11 -2.16 -29.53
N TRP A 521 -6.96 -3.12 -28.61
CA TRP A 521 -5.85 -3.16 -27.68
C TRP A 521 -4.52 -3.03 -28.43
N ARG A 522 -3.65 -2.18 -27.92
CA ARG A 522 -2.31 -1.96 -28.42
C ARG A 522 -1.38 -1.69 -27.24
N PRO A 523 -0.11 -2.13 -27.30
CA PRO A 523 0.88 -1.78 -26.30
C PRO A 523 0.93 -0.26 -26.15
N PHE A 524 0.91 0.20 -24.91
CA PHE A 524 1.24 1.57 -24.62
C PHE A 524 2.72 1.80 -24.98
N PRO A 525 3.05 2.78 -25.84
CA PRO A 525 4.44 3.09 -26.11
C PRO A 525 5.04 3.68 -24.84
N PRO A 526 6.10 3.08 -24.25
CA PRO A 526 6.67 3.61 -23.03
C PRO A 526 7.24 4.99 -23.30
N LEU A 527 6.58 5.97 -22.70
CA LEU A 527 7.02 7.35 -22.65
C LEU A 527 7.60 7.55 -21.25
N HIS A 528 8.73 8.23 -21.18
CA HIS A 528 9.42 8.54 -19.92
C HIS A 528 9.96 7.35 -19.09
N GLY A 529 9.89 6.13 -19.63
CA GLY A 529 10.51 4.94 -19.05
C GLY A 529 9.58 4.14 -18.14
N ASP A 530 8.28 4.44 -18.17
CA ASP A 530 7.27 3.70 -17.45
C ASP A 530 6.51 2.80 -18.43
N ASP A 531 6.37 1.54 -18.04
CA ASP A 531 5.79 0.49 -18.87
C ASP A 531 4.35 0.15 -18.44
N ASN A 532 3.99 0.42 -17.18
CA ASN A 532 2.78 -0.08 -16.53
C ASN A 532 2.00 1.02 -15.77
N PHE A 533 0.87 0.68 -15.14
CA PHE A 533 -0.04 1.64 -14.48
C PHE A 533 -0.08 1.52 -12.96
N ALA A 534 -0.16 2.63 -12.23
CA ALA A 534 -0.10 2.61 -10.78
C ALA A 534 -1.44 2.19 -10.14
N PHE A 535 -1.46 1.04 -9.45
CA PHE A 535 -2.60 0.57 -8.67
C PHE A 535 -2.21 -0.42 -7.56
N GLU A 536 -3.12 -0.66 -6.64
CA GLU A 536 -3.07 -1.74 -5.67
C GLU A 536 -4.42 -2.46 -5.63
N LEU A 537 -4.34 -3.76 -5.43
CA LEU A 537 -5.50 -4.62 -5.22
C LEU A 537 -5.58 -4.91 -3.74
N LEU A 538 -6.74 -4.64 -3.15
CA LEU A 538 -6.91 -4.74 -1.71
C LEU A 538 -7.86 -5.88 -1.33
N THR A 539 -7.56 -6.58 -0.24
CA THR A 539 -8.35 -7.70 0.30
C THR A 539 -8.41 -7.62 1.82
N SER A 540 -9.46 -8.09 2.49
CA SER A 540 -9.51 -8.24 3.94
C SER A 540 -8.90 -9.56 4.43
N ILE A 541 -8.64 -10.50 3.51
CA ILE A 541 -8.09 -11.81 3.82
C ILE A 541 -6.56 -11.71 3.92
N PRO A 542 -5.96 -11.96 5.10
CA PRO A 542 -4.50 -11.96 5.21
C PRO A 542 -3.90 -13.13 4.41
N GLU A 543 -2.64 -12.97 3.99
CA GLU A 543 -1.84 -13.98 3.30
C GLU A 543 -2.01 -15.38 3.92
N PRO A 544 -2.18 -16.47 3.12
CA PRO A 544 -2.42 -17.83 3.62
C PRO A 544 -1.37 -18.34 4.62
N SER A 545 -0.15 -17.81 4.58
CA SER A 545 0.92 -18.08 5.54
C SER A 545 0.51 -17.83 7.00
N SER A 546 -0.40 -16.88 7.23
CA SER A 546 -0.95 -16.57 8.55
C SER A 546 -2.04 -17.56 9.02
N LEU A 547 -2.80 -18.17 8.11
CA LEU A 547 -3.87 -19.13 8.41
C LEU A 547 -3.35 -20.54 8.72
N LEU A 548 -2.29 -20.97 8.04
CA LEU A 548 -1.59 -22.23 8.35
C LEU A 548 -0.98 -22.21 9.76
N LEU A 549 -0.51 -21.04 10.22
CA LEU A 549 0.00 -20.87 11.58
C LEU A 549 -1.12 -20.99 12.63
N CYS A 550 -2.28 -20.39 12.39
CA CYS A 550 -3.44 -20.47 13.27
C CYS A 550 -4.04 -21.89 13.33
N MET A 551 -4.13 -22.59 12.20
CA MET A 551 -4.57 -24.00 12.18
C MET A 551 -3.56 -24.94 12.81
N GLY A 552 -2.25 -24.72 12.59
CA GLY A 552 -1.19 -25.44 13.29
C GLY A 552 -1.29 -25.27 14.81
N LEU A 553 -1.54 -24.04 15.28
CA LEU A 553 -1.71 -23.73 16.70
C LEU A 553 -2.99 -24.36 17.27
N ALA A 554 -4.11 -24.32 16.54
CA ALA A 554 -5.37 -24.94 16.96
C ALA A 554 -5.27 -26.48 17.03
N ILE A 555 -4.57 -27.11 16.08
CA ILE A 555 -4.28 -28.55 16.09
C ILE A 555 -3.34 -28.89 17.25
N CYS A 556 -2.31 -28.07 17.52
CA CYS A 556 -1.43 -28.27 18.68
C CYS A 556 -2.18 -28.14 20.03
N ILE A 557 -3.11 -27.18 20.15
CA ILE A 557 -3.95 -27.00 21.34
C ILE A 557 -4.95 -28.18 21.49
N ALA A 558 -5.54 -28.65 20.40
CA ALA A 558 -6.44 -29.81 20.40
C ALA A 558 -5.70 -31.10 20.80
N LEU A 559 -4.51 -31.34 20.24
CA LEU A 559 -3.67 -32.51 20.56
C LEU A 559 -3.15 -32.46 22.01
N ARG A 560 -2.84 -31.27 22.53
CA ARG A 560 -2.42 -31.07 23.93
C ARG A 560 -3.56 -31.27 24.93
N ARG A 561 -4.82 -31.06 24.52
CA ARG A 561 -6.01 -31.39 25.33
C ARG A 561 -6.33 -32.88 25.34
N THR A 562 -5.98 -33.62 24.29
CA THR A 562 -6.19 -35.08 24.27
C THR A 562 -5.15 -35.87 25.07
N SER A 563 -4.01 -35.27 25.44
CA SER A 563 -2.96 -35.95 26.22
C SER A 563 -3.08 -35.79 27.75
N SER A 564 -4.11 -35.11 28.27
CA SER A 564 -4.31 -34.92 29.72
C SER A 564 -5.38 -35.81 30.35
N GLN A 565 -5.99 -36.71 29.57
CA GLN A 565 -6.82 -37.80 30.12
C GLN A 565 -5.90 -38.97 30.46
N GLY A 566 -5.34 -38.94 31.67
CA GLY A 566 -4.64 -40.10 32.24
C GLY A 566 -5.59 -41.29 32.45
N PRO A 567 -5.07 -42.52 32.50
CA PRO A 567 -5.89 -43.71 32.69
C PRO A 567 -6.55 -43.70 34.08
N CYS A 568 -7.87 -43.86 34.11
CA CYS A 568 -8.58 -44.44 35.25
C CYS A 568 -8.62 -45.97 35.11
#